data_AF-A0A7S4E0U1-F1
#
_entry.id   AF-A0A7S4E0U1-F1
#
_cell.length_a   1.000
_cell.length_b   1.000
_cell.length_c   1.000
_cell.angle_alpha   90.00
_cell.angle_beta   90.00
_cell.angle_gamma   90.00
#
_symmetry.space_group_name_H-M   'P 1'
#
loop_
_entity.id
_entity.type
_entity.pdbx_description
1 polymer ?
#
loop_
_entity_poly.entity_id
_entity_poly.type
_entity_poly.pdbx_seq_one_letter_code
_entity_poly.pdbx_strand_id
1 'polypeptide(L)'
;WGAYCQANALFCKTVLDVWKKGDLVWVHDYHLMLLPSLLRDAHPRIKVGFFSHVPFPASEIYRVLPVRKEILEGVLCSNLVGFQTHDYARHFETTCVRTLGTSAVERGVRYRDSLTHIAAFPIGITPSKFLSCLETDSVKARLRELKAMYK
;
A
#
# COMPACT_ATOMS: atom_id res chain seq x y z
N TRP A 1 11.22 -14.15 7.30
CA TRP A 1 11.84 -12.82 7.13
C TRP A 1 12.80 -12.78 5.95
N GLY A 2 13.88 -13.58 5.92
CA GLY A 2 14.87 -13.54 4.83
C GLY A 2 14.26 -13.63 3.42
N ALA A 3 13.32 -14.56 3.19
CA ALA A 3 12.61 -14.67 1.92
C ALA A 3 11.79 -13.41 1.55
N TYR A 4 11.22 -12.71 2.54
CA TYR A 4 10.49 -11.46 2.33
C TYR A 4 11.43 -10.34 1.89
N CYS A 5 12.60 -10.22 2.53
CA CYS A 5 13.65 -9.28 2.12
C CYS A 5 14.16 -9.60 0.71
N GLN A 6 14.42 -10.87 0.41
CA GLN A 6 14.88 -11.31 -0.90
C GLN A 6 13.86 -11.00 -2.00
N ALA A 7 12.57 -11.25 -1.74
CA ALA A 7 11.50 -10.87 -2.66
C ALA A 7 11.50 -9.36 -2.92
N ASN A 8 11.53 -8.53 -1.88
CA ASN A 8 11.56 -7.07 -2.02
C ASN A 8 12.82 -6.59 -2.79
N ALA A 9 13.97 -7.22 -2.58
CA ALA A 9 15.20 -6.93 -3.33
C ALA A 9 15.08 -7.28 -4.82
N LEU A 10 14.45 -8.40 -5.16
CA LEU A 10 14.17 -8.79 -6.55
C LEU A 10 13.22 -7.79 -7.23
N PHE A 11 12.18 -7.35 -6.52
CA PHE A 11 11.29 -6.29 -7.01
C PHE A 11 12.04 -4.97 -7.20
N CYS A 12 12.90 -4.57 -6.26
CA CYS A 12 13.71 -3.36 -6.37
C CYS A 12 14.56 -3.39 -7.64
N LYS A 13 15.31 -4.48 -7.86
CA LYS A 13 16.10 -4.66 -9.08
C LYS A 13 15.24 -4.51 -10.34
N THR A 14 14.12 -5.22 -10.38
CA THR A 14 13.22 -5.22 -11.56
C THR A 14 12.64 -3.83 -11.85
N VAL A 15 12.28 -3.07 -10.82
CA VAL A 15 11.78 -1.69 -11.00
C VAL A 15 12.91 -0.79 -11.50
N LEU A 16 14.11 -0.90 -10.94
CA LEU A 16 15.25 -0.07 -11.33
C LEU A 16 15.73 -0.35 -12.77
N ASP A 17 15.55 -1.57 -13.28
CA ASP A 17 15.90 -1.93 -14.66
C ASP A 17 15.05 -1.17 -15.70
N VAL A 18 13.83 -0.74 -15.33
CA VAL A 18 12.90 -0.05 -16.24
C VAL A 18 12.67 1.43 -15.88
N TRP A 19 13.00 1.84 -14.66
CA TRP A 19 12.76 3.18 -14.16
C TRP A 19 13.65 4.22 -14.85
N LYS A 20 13.08 5.39 -15.15
CA LYS A 20 13.81 6.56 -15.65
C LYS A 20 13.64 7.74 -14.72
N LYS A 21 14.63 8.63 -14.73
CA LYS A 21 14.60 9.86 -13.92
C LYS A 21 13.34 10.67 -14.25
N GLY A 22 12.49 10.84 -13.24
CA GLY A 22 11.23 11.58 -13.35
C GLY A 22 10.00 10.69 -13.19
N ASP A 23 10.13 9.38 -13.41
CA ASP A 23 9.04 8.43 -13.23
C ASP A 23 8.58 8.34 -11.78
N LEU A 24 7.30 8.06 -11.60
CA LEU A 24 6.67 7.77 -10.31
C LEU A 24 6.52 6.26 -10.15
N VAL A 25 6.99 5.73 -9.03
CA VAL A 25 6.77 4.34 -8.65
C VAL A 25 5.60 4.29 -7.67
N TRP A 26 4.60 3.47 -7.97
CA TRP A 26 3.46 3.24 -7.07
C TRP A 26 3.48 1.79 -6.57
N VAL A 27 3.79 1.62 -5.29
CA VAL A 27 3.89 0.32 -4.61
C VAL A 27 2.55 -0.02 -3.99
N HIS A 28 2.12 -1.26 -4.18
CA HIS A 28 0.86 -1.75 -3.65
C HIS A 28 1.06 -2.90 -2.66
N ASP A 29 0.38 -2.76 -1.53
CA ASP A 29 0.10 -3.79 -0.54
C ASP A 29 1.27 -4.28 0.33
N TYR A 30 0.91 -5.03 1.38
CA TYR A 30 1.80 -5.42 2.48
C TYR A 30 2.98 -6.32 2.08
N HIS A 31 2.94 -6.94 0.90
CA HIS A 31 4.03 -7.78 0.39
C HIS A 31 5.31 -6.99 0.09
N LEU A 32 5.18 -5.69 -0.18
CA LEU A 32 6.25 -4.83 -0.70
C LEU A 32 6.60 -3.66 0.24
N MET A 33 6.43 -3.83 1.55
CA MET A 33 6.63 -2.74 2.52
C MET A 33 8.09 -2.31 2.68
N LEU A 34 9.07 -3.11 2.24
CA LEU A 34 10.49 -2.74 2.23
C LEU A 34 10.90 -2.08 0.90
N LEU A 35 10.12 -2.24 -0.15
CA LEU A 35 10.48 -1.74 -1.48
C LEU A 35 10.77 -0.23 -1.51
N PRO A 36 10.02 0.65 -0.82
CA PRO A 36 10.31 2.08 -0.89
C PRO A 36 11.67 2.47 -0.31
N SER A 37 12.16 1.81 0.75
CA SER A 37 13.50 2.09 1.29
C SER A 37 14.58 1.60 0.35
N LEU A 38 14.46 0.37 -0.18
CA LEU A 38 15.41 -0.19 -1.13
C LEU A 38 15.56 0.68 -2.39
N LEU A 39 14.44 1.20 -2.90
CA LEU A 39 14.44 2.12 -4.05
C LEU A 39 15.12 3.45 -3.72
N ARG A 40 14.87 4.00 -2.52
CA ARG A 40 15.45 5.28 -2.09
C ARG A 40 16.94 5.16 -1.79
N ASP A 41 17.39 4.02 -1.28
CA ASP A 41 18.82 3.73 -1.07
C ASP A 41 19.58 3.72 -2.41
N ALA A 42 18.98 3.14 -3.45
CA ALA A 42 19.55 3.16 -4.80
C ALA A 42 19.49 4.56 -5.46
N HIS A 43 18.37 5.26 -5.29
CA HIS A 43 18.12 6.57 -5.88
C HIS A 43 17.45 7.54 -4.88
N PRO A 44 18.20 8.38 -4.15
CA PRO A 44 17.67 9.20 -3.05
C PRO A 44 16.52 10.17 -3.42
N ARG A 45 16.39 10.52 -4.71
CA ARG A 45 15.36 11.44 -5.23
C ARG A 45 14.22 10.75 -5.97
N ILE A 46 14.16 9.42 -5.92
CA ILE A 46 13.07 8.66 -6.55
C ILE A 46 11.72 9.04 -5.93
N LYS A 47 10.69 9.20 -6.78
CA LYS A 47 9.32 9.50 -6.33
C LYS A 47 8.57 8.20 -6.13
N VAL A 48 8.21 7.90 -4.89
CA VAL A 48 7.55 6.65 -4.51
C VAL A 48 6.27 6.93 -3.75
N GLY A 49 5.16 6.35 -4.18
CA GLY A 49 3.93 6.22 -3.41
C GLY A 49 3.76 4.79 -2.94
N PHE A 50 3.16 4.60 -1.77
CA PHE A 50 2.75 3.30 -1.24
C PHE A 50 1.24 3.31 -0.94
N PHE A 51 0.53 2.23 -1.24
CA PHE A 51 -0.88 2.09 -0.88
C PHE A 51 -1.16 0.73 -0.22
N SER A 52 -1.73 0.74 0.98
CA SER A 52 -2.19 -0.48 1.67
C SER A 52 -3.65 -0.78 1.31
N HIS A 53 -3.88 -1.91 0.66
CA HIS A 53 -5.24 -2.37 0.34
C HIS A 53 -5.91 -3.01 1.55
N VAL A 54 -5.12 -3.69 2.38
CA VAL A 54 -5.58 -4.31 3.62
C VAL A 54 -5.65 -3.30 4.77
N PRO A 55 -6.50 -3.57 5.79
CA PRO A 55 -6.51 -2.79 7.02
C PRO A 55 -5.13 -2.68 7.65
N PHE A 56 -4.79 -1.48 8.14
CA PHE A 56 -3.59 -1.30 8.97
C PHE A 56 -3.98 -1.47 10.45
N PRO A 57 -3.31 -2.37 11.20
CA PRO A 57 -3.70 -2.69 12.56
C PRO A 57 -3.41 -1.54 13.52
N ALA A 58 -4.17 -1.49 14.62
CA ALA A 58 -3.83 -0.62 15.75
C ALA A 58 -2.45 -0.96 16.34
N SER A 59 -1.81 0.03 16.96
CA SER A 59 -0.45 -0.07 17.49
C SER A 59 -0.26 -1.13 18.59
N GLU A 60 -1.35 -1.50 19.27
CA GLU A 60 -1.47 -2.57 20.26
C GLU A 60 -1.24 -3.95 19.65
N ILE A 61 -1.72 -4.15 18.42
CA ILE A 61 -1.56 -5.39 17.68
C ILE A 61 -0.24 -5.36 16.89
N TYR A 62 0.09 -4.23 16.27
CA TYR A 62 1.28 -4.11 15.44
C TYR A 62 2.59 -4.43 16.19
N ARG A 63 2.67 -4.10 17.48
CA ARG A 63 3.87 -4.33 18.30
C ARG A 63 4.28 -5.81 18.44
N VAL A 64 3.36 -6.74 18.16
CA VAL A 64 3.62 -8.20 18.19
C VAL A 64 4.59 -8.60 17.06
N LEU A 65 4.64 -7.84 15.97
CA LEU A 65 5.53 -8.11 14.85
C LEU A 65 7.01 -7.94 15.27
N PRO A 66 7.86 -8.98 15.12
CA PRO A 66 9.27 -8.89 15.51
C PRO A 66 10.04 -7.84 14.70
N VAL A 67 9.77 -7.77 13.39
CA VAL A 67 10.42 -6.90 12.39
C VAL A 67 9.67 -5.57 12.18
N ARG A 68 8.96 -5.13 13.22
CA ARG A 68 8.07 -3.95 13.18
C ARG A 68 8.78 -2.66 12.81
N LYS A 69 10.07 -2.50 13.16
CA LYS A 69 10.78 -1.25 12.87
C LYS A 69 11.14 -1.19 11.40
N GLU A 70 11.73 -2.26 10.89
CA GLU A 70 12.18 -2.40 9.51
C GLU A 70 11.02 -2.21 8.52
N ILE A 71 9.85 -2.74 8.84
CA ILE A 71 8.65 -2.57 8.01
C ILE A 71 8.17 -1.10 8.00
N LEU A 72 8.09 -0.43 9.15
CA LEU A 72 7.67 0.98 9.20
C LEU A 72 8.67 1.89 8.51
N GLU A 73 9.97 1.68 8.76
CA GLU A 73 11.04 2.43 8.10
C GLU A 73 11.00 2.25 6.59
N GLY A 74 10.76 1.02 6.12
CA GLY A 74 10.54 0.70 4.71
C GLY A 74 9.44 1.56 4.08
N VAL A 75 8.27 1.60 4.70
CA VAL A 75 7.11 2.36 4.19
C VAL A 75 7.34 3.88 4.28
N LEU A 76 7.97 4.37 5.35
CA LEU A 76 8.29 5.80 5.56
C LEU A 76 9.36 6.34 4.60
N CYS A 77 9.97 5.50 3.77
CA CYS A 77 10.74 5.94 2.60
C CYS A 77 9.86 6.25 1.38
N SER A 78 8.54 6.30 1.53
CA SER A 78 7.61 6.80 0.50
C SER A 78 7.43 8.32 0.60
N ASN A 79 7.09 8.98 -0.49
CA ASN A 79 6.63 10.38 -0.46
C ASN A 79 5.17 10.47 0.01
N LEU A 80 4.35 9.48 -0.36
CA LEU A 80 2.94 9.37 -0.01
C LEU A 80 2.62 7.94 0.42
N VAL A 81 1.87 7.79 1.50
CA VAL A 81 1.31 6.52 1.97
C VAL A 81 -0.21 6.67 2.02
N GLY A 82 -0.90 5.82 1.25
CA GLY A 82 -2.35 5.81 1.14
C GLY A 82 -2.98 4.60 1.83
N PHE A 83 -4.17 4.80 2.39
CA PHE A 83 -4.98 3.78 3.02
C PHE A 83 -6.44 3.85 2.55
N GLN A 84 -7.22 2.79 2.78
CA GLN A 84 -8.65 2.78 2.44
C GLN A 84 -9.48 3.74 3.31
N THR A 85 -9.11 3.94 4.58
CA THR A 85 -9.89 4.72 5.55
C THR A 85 -9.01 5.65 6.37
N HIS A 86 -9.62 6.69 6.94
CA HIS A 86 -8.94 7.61 7.87
C HIS A 86 -8.46 6.91 9.14
N ASP A 87 -9.15 5.86 9.59
CA ASP A 87 -8.75 5.13 10.80
C ASP A 87 -7.47 4.33 10.59
N TYR A 88 -7.30 3.70 9.42
CA TYR A 88 -6.06 2.99 9.08
C TYR A 88 -4.88 3.95 8.94
N ALA A 89 -5.10 5.11 8.32
CA ALA A 89 -4.11 6.19 8.26
C ALA A 89 -3.68 6.62 9.67
N ARG A 90 -4.63 6.86 10.58
CA ARG A 90 -4.36 7.25 11.97
C ARG A 90 -3.64 6.16 12.75
N HIS A 91 -4.01 4.89 12.55
CA HIS A 91 -3.32 3.76 13.17
C HIS A 91 -1.87 3.66 12.71
N PHE A 92 -1.61 3.87 11.42
CA PHE A 92 -0.24 3.91 10.88
C PHE A 92 0.57 5.06 11.49
N GLU A 93 0.03 6.28 11.51
CA GLU A 93 0.69 7.45 12.13
C GLU A 93 1.02 7.18 13.60
N THR A 94 0.04 6.73 14.38
CA THR A 94 0.20 6.42 15.81
C THR A 94 1.26 5.35 16.01
N THR A 95 1.28 4.33 15.15
CA THR A 95 2.23 3.22 15.21
C THR A 95 3.65 3.69 14.88
N CYS A 96 3.83 4.59 13.91
CA CYS A 96 5.11 5.23 13.61
C CYS A 96 5.63 6.02 14.81
N VAL A 97 4.80 6.88 15.40
CA VAL A 97 5.17 7.69 16.57
C VAL A 97 5.58 6.80 17.74
N ARG A 98 4.79 5.77 18.07
CA ARG A 98 5.04 4.91 19.24
C ARG A 98 6.22 3.95 19.04
N THR A 99 6.48 3.51 17.82
CA THR A 99 7.49 2.47 17.55
C THR A 99 8.86 3.06 17.20
N LEU A 100 8.87 4.18 16.46
CA LEU A 100 10.07 4.81 15.93
C LEU A 100 10.39 6.17 16.60
N GLY A 101 9.52 6.70 17.46
CA GLY A 101 9.70 8.01 18.08
C GLY A 101 9.57 9.17 17.09
N THR A 102 8.84 8.98 15.99
CA THR A 102 8.65 10.01 14.95
C THR A 102 7.79 11.17 15.45
N SER A 103 7.87 12.31 14.76
CA SER A 103 6.95 13.43 15.00
C SER A 103 5.81 13.42 13.98
N ALA A 104 4.57 13.32 14.46
CA ALA A 104 3.40 13.54 13.62
C ALA A 104 3.30 15.03 13.26
N VAL A 105 2.92 15.30 12.01
CA VAL A 105 2.62 16.64 11.50
C VAL A 105 1.25 16.63 10.83
N GLU A 106 0.68 17.80 10.55
CA GLU A 106 -0.72 17.97 10.09
C GLU A 106 -1.13 17.07 8.89
N ARG A 107 -0.18 16.61 8.07
CA ARG A 107 -0.44 15.79 6.88
C ARG A 107 0.46 14.58 6.74
N GLY A 108 0.98 14.05 7.84
CA GLY A 108 1.71 12.78 7.86
C GLY A 108 2.79 12.70 8.93
N VAL A 109 3.90 12.03 8.63
CA VAL A 109 4.95 11.71 9.61
C VAL A 109 6.30 12.21 9.12
N ARG A 110 7.01 12.92 10.00
CA ARG A 110 8.42 13.25 9.79
C ARG A 110 9.29 12.18 10.45
N TYR A 111 10.13 11.55 9.65
CA TYR A 111 11.12 10.59 10.11
C TYR A 111 12.50 10.97 9.56
N ARG A 112 13.45 11.23 10.47
CA ARG A 112 14.75 11.84 10.13
C ARG A 112 14.52 13.13 9.33
N ASP A 113 15.21 13.30 8.20
CA ASP A 113 15.09 14.48 7.33
C ASP A 113 14.00 14.36 6.24
N SER A 114 13.15 13.33 6.32
CA SER A 114 12.10 13.07 5.32
C SER A 114 10.70 13.24 5.89
N LEU A 115 9.85 13.93 5.13
CA LEU A 115 8.41 14.00 5.37
C LEU A 115 7.69 13.01 4.46
N THR A 116 6.89 12.13 5.06
CA THR A 116 5.98 11.23 4.36
C THR A 116 4.56 11.74 4.53
N HIS A 117 3.87 12.00 3.42
CA HIS A 117 2.44 12.34 3.47
C HIS A 117 1.59 11.09 3.70
N ILE A 118 0.54 11.21 4.51
CA ILE A 118 -0.36 10.10 4.83
C ILE A 118 -1.80 10.55 4.57
N ALA A 119 -2.57 9.74 3.86
CA ALA A 119 -3.96 10.07 3.51
C ALA A 119 -4.84 8.83 3.25
N ALA A 120 -6.15 9.04 3.27
CA ALA A 120 -7.14 8.02 2.93
C ALA A 120 -7.65 8.21 1.50
N PHE A 121 -7.61 7.14 0.70
CA PHE A 121 -8.14 7.06 -0.66
C PHE A 121 -8.92 5.74 -0.82
N PRO A 122 -10.24 5.74 -0.56
CA PRO A 122 -11.07 4.57 -0.76
C PRO A 122 -11.03 4.12 -2.23
N ILE A 123 -10.65 2.87 -2.49
CA ILE A 123 -10.60 2.34 -3.86
C ILE A 123 -12.01 2.12 -4.42
N GLY A 124 -12.23 2.55 -5.66
CA GLY A 124 -13.46 2.33 -6.41
C GLY A 124 -13.34 1.18 -7.41
N ILE A 125 -14.49 0.77 -7.94
CA ILE A 125 -14.58 -0.11 -9.11
C ILE A 125 -14.82 0.71 -10.38
N THR A 126 -14.89 0.04 -11.54
CA THR A 126 -15.37 0.63 -12.80
C THR A 126 -16.81 0.15 -13.06
N PRO A 127 -17.87 0.87 -12.65
CA PRO A 127 -19.24 0.36 -12.71
C PRO A 127 -19.72 0.03 -14.12
N SER A 128 -19.32 0.81 -15.11
CA SER A 128 -19.72 0.62 -16.52
C SER A 128 -19.32 -0.76 -17.08
N LYS A 129 -18.19 -1.32 -16.66
CA LYS A 129 -17.77 -2.69 -17.04
C LYS A 129 -18.73 -3.75 -16.50
N PHE A 130 -19.21 -3.59 -15.26
CA PHE A 130 -20.18 -4.51 -14.69
C PHE A 130 -21.54 -4.39 -15.35
N LEU A 131 -22.00 -3.15 -15.58
CA LEU A 131 -23.27 -2.89 -16.25
C LEU A 131 -23.30 -3.46 -17.68
N SER A 132 -22.23 -3.26 -18.44
CA SER A 132 -22.12 -3.85 -19.79
C SER A 132 -22.07 -5.38 -19.76
N CYS A 133 -21.35 -5.99 -18.82
CA CYS A 133 -21.34 -7.45 -18.66
C CYS A 133 -22.73 -8.03 -18.34
N LEU A 134 -23.54 -7.34 -17.54
CA LEU A 134 -24.91 -7.78 -17.22
C LEU A 134 -25.81 -7.88 -18.46
N GLU A 135 -25.52 -7.10 -19.49
CA GLU A 135 -26.31 -7.10 -20.72
C GLU A 135 -26.00 -8.25 -21.68
N THR A 136 -24.90 -9.00 -21.43
CA THR A 136 -24.49 -10.12 -22.29
C THR A 136 -25.46 -11.30 -22.21
N ASP A 137 -25.70 -11.95 -23.35
CA ASP A 137 -26.66 -13.06 -23.44
C ASP A 137 -26.28 -14.24 -22.56
N SER A 138 -24.97 -14.53 -22.42
CA SER A 138 -24.47 -15.59 -21.54
C SER A 138 -24.81 -15.32 -20.08
N VAL A 139 -24.65 -14.08 -19.61
CA VAL A 139 -24.99 -13.68 -18.24
C VAL A 139 -26.50 -13.71 -18.03
N LYS A 140 -27.29 -13.19 -18.99
CA LYS A 140 -28.75 -13.25 -18.94
C LYS A 140 -29.28 -14.69 -18.91
N ALA A 141 -28.70 -15.58 -19.71
CA ALA A 141 -29.05 -17.00 -19.72
C ALA A 141 -28.74 -17.66 -18.37
N ARG A 142 -27.54 -17.44 -17.84
CA ARG A 142 -27.14 -17.98 -16.53
C ARG A 142 -28.02 -17.47 -15.40
N LEU A 143 -28.43 -16.20 -15.44
CA LEU A 143 -29.37 -15.63 -14.47
C LEU A 143 -30.75 -16.31 -14.54
N ARG A 144 -31.25 -16.64 -15.73
CA ARG A 144 -32.52 -17.39 -15.89
C ARG A 144 -32.42 -18.79 -15.31
N GLU A 145 -31.34 -19.52 -15.59
CA GLU A 145 -31.09 -20.86 -15.04
C GLU A 145 -31.07 -20.85 -13.51
N LEU A 146 -30.25 -19.97 -12.92
CA LEU A 146 -30.13 -19.86 -11.47
C LEU A 146 -31.47 -19.52 -10.81
N LYS A 147 -32.26 -18.62 -11.40
CA LYS A 147 -33.60 -18.27 -10.90
C LYS A 147 -34.59 -19.44 -10.97
N ALA A 148 -34.45 -20.35 -11.94
CA ALA A 148 -35.28 -21.54 -12.05
C ALA A 148 -34.86 -22.64 -11.06
N MET A 149 -33.56 -22.74 -10.74
CA MET A 149 -33.03 -23.75 -9.81
C MET A 149 -33.33 -23.45 -8.34
N TYR A 150 -33.40 -22.17 -7.96
CA TYR A 150 -33.58 -21.73 -6.57
C TYR A 150 -34.96 -21.10 -6.31
N LYS A 151 -35.95 -21.43 -7.15
CA LYS A 151 -37.37 -21.17 -6.93
C LYS A 151 -38.06 -22.45 -6.48
#